data_AF-A0A026WP89-F1
#
_entry.id   AF-A0A026WP89-F1
#
_cell.length_a   1.000
_cell.length_b   1.000
_cell.length_c   1.000
_cell.angle_alpha   90.00
_cell.angle_beta   90.00
_cell.angle_gamma   90.00
#
_symmetry.space_group_name_H-M   'P 1'
#
loop_
_entity.id
_entity.type
_entity.pdbx_description
1 polymer ?
#
loop_
_entity_poly.entity_id
_entity_poly.type
_entity_poly.pdbx_seq_one_letter_code
_entity_poly.pdbx_strand_id
1 'polypeptide(L)'
;MAQNSSRLINALKLLNVPMLSTEQNPKALGKIVSELDISAAKGPFAKTQFSMCTPEVRKELATLCHGERPESIILIGLETHICVENTAIDLRQNGYEVHTVADCCSSRTQEDRLLALERMRDMGCHITTTENVLYKIMRDSNHEQFKKVLTFVKTPSAYTGLVPVSKI
;
A
#
# COMPACT_ATOMS: atom_id res chain seq x y z
N MET A 1 -4.06 10.91 2.25
CA MET A 1 -3.41 9.60 2.50
C MET A 1 -4.31 8.70 3.34
N ALA A 2 -4.52 8.95 4.65
CA ALA A 2 -5.26 8.03 5.53
C ALA A 2 -6.68 7.65 5.02
N GLN A 3 -7.45 8.62 4.52
CA GLN A 3 -8.77 8.35 3.93
C GLN A 3 -8.72 7.40 2.72
N ASN A 4 -7.77 7.63 1.80
CA ASN A 4 -7.58 6.77 0.63
C ASN A 4 -7.11 5.38 1.05
N SER A 5 -6.17 5.29 1.99
CA SER A 5 -5.69 4.02 2.55
C SER A 5 -6.80 3.24 3.25
N SER A 6 -7.68 3.91 4.02
CA SER A 6 -8.84 3.28 4.65
C SER A 6 -9.80 2.69 3.62
N ARG A 7 -10.08 3.42 2.53
CA ARG A 7 -10.88 2.91 1.40
C ARG A 7 -10.25 1.67 0.77
N LEU A 8 -8.95 1.75 0.45
CA LEU A 8 -8.21 0.65 -0.15
C LEU A 8 -8.22 -0.59 0.74
N ILE A 9 -7.86 -0.45 2.03
CA ILE A 9 -7.80 -1.58 2.98
C ILE A 9 -9.17 -2.26 3.11
N ASN A 10 -10.24 -1.47 3.27
CA ASN A 10 -11.58 -2.04 3.38
C ASN A 10 -12.04 -2.75 2.10
N ALA A 11 -11.71 -2.19 0.93
CA ALA A 11 -12.00 -2.84 -0.34
C ALA A 11 -11.19 -4.13 -0.55
N LEU A 12 -9.90 -4.13 -0.20
CA LEU A 12 -9.03 -5.31 -0.25
C LEU A 12 -9.50 -6.42 0.71
N LYS A 13 -10.00 -6.04 1.89
CA LYS A 13 -10.65 -6.97 2.83
C LYS A 13 -11.88 -7.63 2.21
N LEU A 14 -12.74 -6.88 1.52
CA LEU A 14 -13.90 -7.48 0.81
C LEU A 14 -13.50 -8.38 -0.36
N LEU A 15 -12.38 -8.07 -1.00
CA LEU A 15 -11.81 -8.86 -2.10
C LEU A 15 -10.97 -10.04 -1.60
N ASN A 16 -10.91 -10.26 -0.28
CA ASN A 16 -10.11 -11.32 0.35
C ASN A 16 -8.62 -11.28 -0.05
N VAL A 17 -8.07 -10.09 -0.31
CA VAL A 17 -6.64 -9.93 -0.60
C VAL A 17 -5.86 -10.06 0.71
N PRO A 18 -4.91 -11.01 0.81
CA PRO A 18 -4.09 -11.17 2.01
C PRO A 18 -3.28 -9.91 2.33
N MET A 19 -3.22 -9.53 3.61
CA MET A 19 -2.56 -8.29 4.05
C MET A 19 -1.59 -8.52 5.21
N LEU A 20 -0.54 -7.69 5.25
CA LEU A 20 0.42 -7.59 6.34
C LEU A 20 0.52 -6.13 6.78
N SER A 21 0.75 -5.89 8.07
CA SER A 21 0.98 -4.55 8.60
C SER A 21 2.22 -4.49 9.50
N THR A 22 2.92 -3.34 9.51
CA THR A 22 4.07 -3.11 10.39
C THR A 22 3.99 -1.76 11.08
N GLU A 23 4.61 -1.64 12.25
CA GLU A 23 4.75 -0.40 13.01
C GLU A 23 6.23 -0.07 13.22
N GLN A 24 6.66 1.13 12.82
CA GLN A 24 8.02 1.61 13.08
C GLN A 24 8.10 2.12 14.52
N ASN A 25 8.92 1.48 15.36
CA ASN A 25 9.16 1.85 16.76
C ASN A 25 7.89 2.37 17.48
N PRO A 26 6.86 1.52 17.67
CA PRO A 26 5.55 1.98 18.15
C PRO A 26 5.57 2.60 19.55
N LYS A 27 6.59 2.30 20.36
CA LYS A 27 6.80 2.94 21.66
C LYS A 27 7.09 4.44 21.53
N ALA A 28 7.79 4.84 20.46
CA ALA A 28 8.19 6.23 20.23
C ALA A 28 7.27 6.95 19.24
N LEU A 29 6.77 6.25 18.22
CA LEU A 29 5.99 6.85 17.12
C LEU A 29 4.48 6.59 17.21
N GLY A 30 4.04 5.81 18.19
CA GLY A 30 2.64 5.41 18.32
C GLY A 30 2.29 4.21 17.44
N LYS A 31 1.04 3.76 17.59
CA LYS A 31 0.47 2.64 16.84
C LYS A 31 -0.14 3.10 15.52
N ILE A 32 -0.49 2.15 14.66
CA ILE A 32 -1.34 2.39 13.50
C ILE A 32 -2.62 3.10 13.95
N VAL A 33 -2.99 4.16 13.22
CA VAL A 33 -4.14 5.00 13.51
C VAL A 33 -5.45 4.22 13.37
N SER A 34 -6.44 4.50 14.21
CA SER A 34 -7.67 3.72 14.31
C SER A 34 -8.58 3.81 13.07
N GLU A 35 -8.35 4.80 12.20
CA GLU A 35 -9.04 4.95 10.92
C GLU A 35 -8.69 3.86 9.89
N LEU A 36 -7.60 3.12 10.12
CA LEU A 36 -7.18 1.99 9.30
C LEU A 36 -7.59 0.67 9.97
N ASP A 37 -8.68 0.06 9.49
CA ASP A 37 -9.12 -1.26 9.95
C ASP A 37 -8.17 -2.36 9.45
N ILE A 38 -7.14 -2.66 10.24
CA ILE A 38 -6.17 -3.72 9.96
C ILE A 38 -6.59 -5.10 10.49
N SER A 39 -7.85 -5.30 10.90
CA SER A 39 -8.31 -6.58 11.49
C SER A 39 -8.16 -7.79 10.57
N ALA A 40 -8.07 -7.59 9.25
CA ALA A 40 -7.84 -8.65 8.27
C ALA A 40 -6.35 -8.83 7.89
N ALA A 41 -5.44 -8.00 8.40
CA ALA A 41 -4.01 -8.11 8.16
C ALA A 41 -3.34 -8.95 9.25
N LYS A 42 -2.32 -9.75 8.90
CA LYS A 42 -1.42 -10.27 9.93
C LYS A 42 -0.50 -9.15 10.42
N GLY A 43 -0.25 -9.12 11.73
CA GLY A 43 0.46 -8.04 12.42
C GLY A 43 -0.46 -7.22 13.34
N PRO A 44 -0.06 -6.01 13.73
CA PRO A 44 1.12 -5.28 13.27
C PRO A 44 2.44 -5.86 13.80
N PHE A 45 3.42 -6.01 12.90
CA PHE A 45 4.79 -6.37 13.29
C PHE A 45 5.58 -5.11 13.67
N ALA A 46 6.01 -5.02 14.93
CA ALA A 46 6.86 -3.94 15.38
C ALA A 46 8.26 -4.08 14.80
N LYS A 47 8.84 -2.99 14.28
CA LYS A 47 10.18 -2.99 13.68
C LYS A 47 10.97 -1.73 13.98
N THR A 48 12.29 -1.86 13.92
CA THR A 48 13.23 -0.72 13.91
C THR A 48 13.91 -0.54 12.56
N GLN A 49 14.00 -1.60 11.74
CA GLN A 49 14.44 -1.53 10.34
C GLN A 49 13.46 -0.69 9.50
N PHE A 50 13.97 0.18 8.63
CA PHE A 50 13.12 1.03 7.79
C PHE A 50 12.29 0.22 6.78
N SER A 51 12.90 -0.72 6.07
CA SER A 51 12.17 -1.68 5.24
C SER A 51 11.26 -2.57 6.08
N MET A 52 10.08 -2.91 5.55
CA MET A 52 9.15 -3.88 6.13
C MET A 52 9.68 -5.31 6.03
N CYS A 53 10.65 -5.60 5.15
CA CYS A 53 11.20 -6.94 4.95
C CYS A 53 12.14 -7.34 6.10
N THR A 54 11.60 -7.43 7.31
CA THR A 54 12.27 -8.06 8.46
C THR A 54 12.22 -9.60 8.30
N PRO A 55 13.00 -10.38 9.08
CA PRO A 55 12.92 -11.83 9.05
C PRO A 55 11.50 -12.37 9.31
N GLU A 56 10.76 -11.76 10.23
CA GLU A 56 9.38 -12.14 10.57
C GLU A 56 8.42 -11.87 9.41
N VAL A 57 8.46 -10.67 8.83
CA VAL A 57 7.62 -10.31 7.68
C VAL A 57 7.95 -11.16 6.46
N ARG A 58 9.23 -11.47 6.20
CA ARG A 58 9.63 -12.37 5.10
C ARG A 58 9.06 -13.78 5.28
N LYS A 59 9.06 -14.30 6.50
CA LYS A 59 8.47 -15.61 6.81
C LYS A 59 6.97 -15.62 6.53
N GLU A 60 6.25 -14.59 6.96
CA GLU A 60 4.82 -14.46 6.68
C GLU A 60 4.55 -14.28 5.18
N LEU A 61 5.36 -13.47 4.49
CA LEU A 61 5.21 -13.19 3.06
C LEU A 61 5.38 -14.45 2.21
N ALA A 62 6.30 -15.35 2.57
CA ALA A 62 6.58 -16.58 1.83
C ALA A 62 5.39 -17.55 1.76
N THR A 63 4.38 -17.38 2.60
CA THR A 63 3.20 -18.27 2.69
C THR A 63 1.87 -17.52 2.70
N LEU A 64 1.90 -16.20 2.41
CA LEU A 64 0.78 -15.30 2.63
C LEU A 64 -0.43 -15.62 1.75
N CYS A 65 -0.19 -16.12 0.54
CA CYS A 65 -1.22 -16.44 -0.45
C CYS A 65 -1.49 -17.94 -0.45
N HIS A 66 -2.34 -18.40 0.48
CA HIS A 66 -2.76 -19.81 0.57
C HIS A 66 -1.59 -20.80 0.73
N GLY A 67 -0.54 -20.41 1.46
CA GLY A 67 0.66 -21.24 1.64
C GLY A 67 1.77 -20.96 0.63
N GLU A 68 1.52 -20.07 -0.34
CA GLU A 68 2.49 -19.67 -1.36
C GLU A 68 2.91 -18.20 -1.19
N ARG A 69 4.05 -17.86 -1.83
CA ARG A 69 4.51 -16.47 -1.91
C ARG A 69 3.64 -15.70 -2.92
N PRO A 70 3.31 -14.43 -2.68
CA PRO A 70 2.69 -13.59 -3.69
C PRO A 70 3.66 -13.32 -4.85
N GLU A 71 3.12 -13.15 -6.06
CA GLU A 71 3.89 -12.67 -7.22
C GLU A 71 3.98 -11.13 -7.23
N SER A 72 2.87 -10.46 -6.89
CA SER A 72 2.77 -9.00 -6.88
C SER A 72 2.35 -8.48 -5.51
N ILE A 73 2.92 -7.35 -5.10
CA ILE A 73 2.71 -6.69 -3.81
C ILE A 73 2.06 -5.32 -4.02
N ILE A 74 0.96 -5.06 -3.30
CA ILE A 74 0.39 -3.72 -3.18
C ILE A 74 1.04 -3.05 -1.98
N LEU A 75 1.77 -1.97 -2.21
CA LEU A 75 2.56 -1.28 -1.19
C LEU A 75 2.00 0.12 -0.92
N ILE A 76 1.68 0.38 0.36
CA ILE A 76 1.19 1.68 0.86
C ILE A 76 1.88 2.05 2.18
N GLY A 77 1.84 3.32 2.56
CA GLY A 77 2.23 3.75 3.91
C GLY A 77 3.15 4.96 3.98
N LEU A 78 3.92 5.03 5.06
CA LEU A 78 4.79 6.15 5.43
C LEU A 78 6.16 5.67 5.93
N GLU A 79 7.24 6.41 5.75
CA GLU A 79 7.39 7.54 4.82
C GLU A 79 7.73 7.05 3.40
N THR A 80 7.31 7.79 2.38
CA THR A 80 7.44 7.35 0.97
C THR A 80 8.90 7.14 0.59
N HIS A 81 9.78 8.05 1.00
CA HIS A 81 11.22 8.05 0.72
C HIS A 81 12.07 7.26 1.72
N ILE A 82 11.45 6.69 2.75
CA ILE A 82 12.16 5.94 3.80
C ILE A 82 11.63 4.52 3.82
N CYS A 83 10.59 4.25 4.62
CA CYS A 83 10.10 2.89 4.83
C CYS A 83 9.52 2.29 3.55
N VAL A 84 8.74 3.07 2.78
CA VAL A 84 8.11 2.56 1.56
C VAL A 84 9.16 2.29 0.49
N GLU A 85 10.04 3.25 0.18
CA GLU A 85 11.10 3.07 -0.82
C GLU A 85 12.08 1.94 -0.46
N ASN A 86 12.56 1.87 0.79
CA ASN A 86 13.45 0.77 1.21
C ASN A 86 12.75 -0.59 1.15
N THR A 87 11.44 -0.65 1.44
CA THR A 87 10.65 -1.88 1.27
C THR A 87 10.52 -2.25 -0.19
N ALA A 88 10.26 -1.27 -1.07
CA ALA A 88 10.17 -1.50 -2.51
C ALA A 88 11.48 -2.05 -3.08
N ILE A 89 12.63 -1.48 -2.67
CA ILE A 89 13.96 -1.98 -3.05
C ILE A 89 14.13 -3.45 -2.67
N ASP A 90 13.89 -3.80 -1.39
CA ASP A 90 14.03 -5.17 -0.92
C ASP A 90 13.09 -6.13 -1.67
N LEU A 91 11.83 -5.75 -1.87
CA LEU A 91 10.85 -6.57 -2.60
C LEU A 91 11.28 -6.78 -4.06
N ARG A 92 11.73 -5.74 -4.75
CA ARG A 92 12.22 -5.84 -6.14
C ARG A 92 13.45 -6.74 -6.24
N GLN A 93 14.41 -6.60 -5.33
CA GLN A 93 15.60 -7.46 -5.27
C GLN A 93 15.26 -8.93 -5.01
N ASN A 94 14.15 -9.20 -4.33
CA ASN A 94 13.65 -10.57 -4.07
C ASN A 94 12.65 -11.05 -5.14
N GLY A 95 12.56 -10.36 -6.29
CA GLY A 95 11.81 -10.82 -7.45
C GLY A 95 10.28 -10.72 -7.31
N TYR A 96 9.79 -9.81 -6.46
CA TYR A 96 8.37 -9.46 -6.41
C TYR A 96 8.05 -8.34 -7.39
N GLU A 97 6.88 -8.38 -8.02
CA GLU A 97 6.31 -7.18 -8.65
C GLU A 97 5.78 -6.25 -7.57
N VAL A 98 6.00 -4.93 -7.69
CA VAL A 98 5.61 -3.97 -6.65
C VAL A 98 4.71 -2.90 -7.25
N HIS A 99 3.51 -2.77 -6.71
CA HIS A 99 2.53 -1.74 -7.03
C HIS A 99 2.47 -0.74 -5.88
N THR A 100 3.20 0.37 -6.01
CA THR A 100 3.18 1.45 -5.01
C THR A 100 1.98 2.35 -5.25
N VAL A 101 1.04 2.39 -4.31
CA VAL A 101 -0.21 3.15 -4.44
C VAL A 101 0.02 4.59 -3.99
N ALA A 102 0.30 5.48 -4.95
CA ALA A 102 0.83 6.82 -4.69
C ALA A 102 -0.11 7.70 -3.84
N ASP A 103 -1.43 7.59 -4.01
CA ASP A 103 -2.43 8.33 -3.23
C ASP A 103 -2.63 7.78 -1.81
N CYS A 104 -2.00 6.64 -1.49
CA CYS A 104 -1.89 6.02 -0.18
C CYS A 104 -0.46 6.09 0.42
N CYS A 105 0.46 6.80 -0.23
CA CYS A 105 1.82 7.06 0.25
C CYS A 105 2.03 8.55 0.51
N SER A 106 2.74 8.91 1.59
CA SER A 106 3.15 10.31 1.84
C SER A 106 4.53 10.40 2.49
N SER A 107 5.14 11.58 2.43
CA SER A 107 6.33 11.97 3.20
C SER A 107 6.02 13.27 3.93
N ARG A 108 6.98 13.76 4.73
CA ARG A 108 6.90 15.08 5.37
C ARG A 108 6.92 16.24 4.37
N THR A 109 7.58 16.09 3.23
CA THR A 109 7.63 17.08 2.14
C THR A 109 7.12 16.48 0.83
N GLN A 110 6.70 17.31 -0.13
CA GLN A 110 6.32 16.83 -1.46
C GLN A 110 7.57 16.47 -2.27
N GLU A 111 8.68 17.18 -2.08
CA GLU A 111 9.97 16.91 -2.70
C GLU A 111 10.42 15.49 -2.38
N ASP A 112 10.46 15.11 -1.11
CA ASP A 112 10.84 13.76 -0.70
C ASP A 112 9.89 12.71 -1.28
N ARG A 113 8.59 12.99 -1.22
CA ARG A 113 7.55 12.06 -1.70
C ARG A 113 7.64 11.83 -3.21
N LEU A 114 7.68 12.91 -4.00
CA LEU A 114 7.61 12.83 -5.46
C LEU A 114 8.90 12.23 -6.05
N LEU A 115 10.06 12.63 -5.52
CA LEU A 115 11.34 12.06 -5.96
C LEU A 115 11.45 10.57 -5.60
N ALA A 116 10.89 10.13 -4.46
CA ALA A 116 10.85 8.72 -4.12
C ALA A 116 9.92 7.91 -5.04
N LEU A 117 8.77 8.45 -5.41
CA LEU A 117 7.87 7.82 -6.38
C LEU A 117 8.53 7.71 -7.77
N GLU A 118 9.32 8.71 -8.17
CA GLU A 118 10.12 8.66 -9.40
C GLU A 118 11.19 7.57 -9.34
N ARG A 119 12.02 7.54 -8.30
CA ARG A 119 13.04 6.49 -8.12
C ARG A 119 12.43 5.09 -8.07
N MET A 120 11.29 4.93 -7.38
CA MET A 120 10.56 3.65 -7.36
C MET A 120 10.09 3.25 -8.77
N ARG A 121 9.65 4.20 -9.60
CA ARG A 121 9.31 3.93 -11.00
C ARG A 121 10.54 3.46 -11.78
N ASP A 122 11.67 4.13 -11.62
CA ASP A 122 12.90 3.84 -12.35
C ASP A 122 13.51 2.48 -11.99
N MET A 123 13.31 2.01 -10.73
CA MET A 123 13.69 0.65 -10.32
C MET A 123 12.65 -0.44 -10.68
N GLY A 124 11.62 -0.08 -11.45
CA GLY A 124 10.64 -1.01 -12.00
C GLY A 124 9.42 -1.29 -11.11
N CYS A 125 9.11 -0.42 -10.13
CA CYS A 125 7.83 -0.48 -9.44
C CYS A 125 6.73 0.18 -10.28
N HIS A 126 5.53 -0.37 -10.23
CA HIS A 126 4.34 0.25 -10.81
C HIS A 126 3.80 1.33 -9.86
N ILE A 127 3.96 2.59 -10.23
CA ILE A 127 3.31 3.69 -9.52
C ILE A 127 1.84 3.76 -9.96
N THR A 128 0.92 3.54 -9.01
CA THR A 128 -0.51 3.38 -9.28
C THR A 128 -1.37 4.20 -8.31
N THR A 129 -2.69 4.07 -8.39
CA THR A 129 -3.66 4.71 -7.50
C THR A 129 -4.64 3.70 -6.93
N THR A 130 -5.32 4.09 -5.84
CA THR A 130 -6.34 3.29 -5.15
C THR A 130 -7.36 2.71 -6.14
N GLU A 131 -7.94 3.57 -6.96
CA GLU A 131 -8.97 3.17 -7.92
C GLU A 131 -8.41 2.22 -8.99
N ASN A 132 -7.22 2.49 -9.52
CA ASN A 132 -6.59 1.64 -10.53
C ASN A 132 -6.35 0.22 -10.01
N VAL A 133 -5.85 0.08 -8.77
CA VAL A 133 -5.61 -1.23 -8.15
C VAL A 133 -6.91 -2.01 -7.98
N LEU A 134 -7.96 -1.37 -7.46
CA LEU A 134 -9.24 -2.04 -7.21
C LEU A 134 -9.89 -2.57 -8.50
N TYR A 135 -9.89 -1.78 -9.57
CA TYR A 135 -10.43 -2.24 -10.86
C TYR A 135 -9.57 -3.34 -11.51
N LYS A 136 -8.23 -3.29 -11.35
CA LYS A 136 -7.34 -4.37 -11.81
C LYS A 136 -7.60 -5.69 -11.12
N ILE A 137 -7.87 -5.68 -9.81
CA ILE A 137 -8.19 -6.89 -9.05
C ILE A 137 -9.55 -7.45 -9.49
N MET A 138 -10.57 -6.59 -9.62
CA MET A 138 -11.91 -7.04 -10.01
C MET A 138 -12.00 -7.54 -11.45
N ARG A 139 -11.20 -6.97 -12.37
CA ARG A 139 -11.11 -7.26 -13.82
C ARG A 139 -12.37 -7.01 -14.64
N ASP A 140 -13.56 -7.24 -14.09
CA ASP A 140 -14.85 -7.16 -14.76
C ASP A 140 -15.91 -6.52 -13.84
N SER A 141 -16.84 -5.75 -14.40
CA SER A 141 -18.01 -5.20 -13.70
C SER A 141 -19.00 -6.26 -13.19
N ASN A 142 -18.91 -7.48 -13.69
CA ASN A 142 -19.69 -8.63 -13.25
C ASN A 142 -19.08 -9.36 -12.04
N HIS A 143 -17.92 -8.91 -11.53
CA HIS A 143 -17.30 -9.48 -10.34
C HIS A 143 -18.29 -9.47 -9.15
N GLU A 144 -18.36 -10.56 -8.40
CA GLU A 144 -19.35 -10.72 -7.31
C GLU A 144 -19.32 -9.59 -6.27
N GLN A 145 -18.13 -9.10 -5.93
CA GLN A 145 -17.93 -7.99 -4.99
C GLN A 145 -18.06 -6.59 -5.63
N PHE A 146 -18.26 -6.47 -6.95
CA PHE A 146 -18.19 -5.20 -7.68
C PHE A 146 -19.08 -4.11 -7.05
N LYS A 147 -20.35 -4.42 -6.79
CA LYS A 147 -21.31 -3.46 -6.20
C LYS A 147 -20.87 -2.96 -4.82
N LYS A 148 -20.22 -3.82 -4.02
CA LYS A 148 -19.71 -3.43 -2.70
C LYS A 148 -18.45 -2.59 -2.83
N VAL A 149 -17.50 -3.01 -3.68
CA VAL A 149 -16.27 -2.25 -3.92
C VAL A 149 -16.56 -0.87 -4.51
N LEU A 150 -17.57 -0.76 -5.38
CA LEU A 150 -18.04 0.50 -5.98
C LEU A 150 -18.37 1.55 -4.91
N THR A 151 -18.83 1.14 -3.72
CA THR A 151 -19.12 2.09 -2.63
C THR A 151 -17.89 2.85 -2.14
N PHE A 152 -16.67 2.30 -2.28
CA PHE A 152 -15.42 2.95 -1.90
C PHE A 152 -14.88 3.91 -2.96
N VAL A 153 -15.24 3.72 -4.23
CA VAL A 153 -14.75 4.50 -5.37
C VAL A 153 -15.83 5.40 -6.01
N LYS A 154 -17.06 5.38 -5.47
CA LYS A 154 -18.17 6.23 -5.95
C LYS A 154 -17.84 7.73 -5.87
N THR A 155 -17.07 8.12 -4.88
CA THR A 155 -16.49 9.46 -4.77
C THR A 155 -15.01 9.39 -5.12
N PRO A 156 -14.47 10.35 -5.88
CA PRO A 156 -13.04 10.41 -6.17
C PRO A 156 -12.18 10.24 -4.91
N SER A 157 -11.00 9.63 -5.06
CA SER A 157 -9.97 9.65 -4.00
C SER A 157 -9.70 11.08 -3.55
N ALA A 158 -9.42 11.27 -2.27
CA ALA A 158 -9.03 12.56 -1.73
C ALA A 158 -7.77 13.05 -2.45
N TYR A 159 -7.78 14.32 -2.86
CA TYR A 159 -6.65 14.94 -3.52
C TYR A 159 -5.42 14.92 -2.59
N THR A 160 -4.27 14.51 -3.13
CA THR A 160 -3.03 14.39 -2.34
C THR A 160 -1.88 15.23 -2.89
N GLY A 161 -2.11 16.12 -3.86
CA GLY A 161 -1.01 16.93 -4.41
C GLY A 161 -0.11 16.20 -5.40
N LEU A 162 -0.51 15.04 -5.92
CA LEU A 162 0.27 14.29 -6.91
C LEU A 162 0.27 14.92 -8.31
N VAL A 163 -0.70 15.78 -8.58
CA VAL A 163 -0.82 16.55 -9.83
C VAL A 163 -1.18 17.98 -9.47
N PRO A 164 -0.75 19.00 -10.22
CA PRO A 164 -1.18 20.37 -9.98
C PRO A 164 -2.71 20.50 -10.06
N VAL A 165 -3.31 21.33 -9.21
CA VAL A 165 -4.72 21.69 -9.36
C VAL A 165 -4.82 22.57 -10.61
N SER A 166 -5.48 22.07 -11.65
CA SER A 166 -5.77 22.88 -12.84
C SER A 166 -6.66 24.05 -12.43
N LYS A 167 -6.23 25.27 -12.77
CA LYS A 167 -7.10 26.45 -12.78
C LYS A 167 -7.90 26.39 -14.08
N ILE A 168 -9.03 25.68 -14.08
CA ILE A 168 -10.07 25.89 -15.11
C ILE A 168 -10.97 27.00 -14.59
#